data_AF-A0A252BRQ2-F1
#
_entry.id   AF-A0A252BRQ2-F1
#
_cell.length_a   1.000
_cell.length_b   1.000
_cell.length_c   1.000
_cell.angle_alpha   90.00
_cell.angle_beta   90.00
_cell.angle_gamma   90.00
#
_symmetry.space_group_name_H-M   'P 1'
#
loop_
_entity.id
_entity.type
_entity.pdbx_description
1 polymer ?
#
loop_
_entity_poly.entity_id
_entity_poly.type
_entity_poly.pdbx_seq_one_letter_code
_entity_poly.pdbx_strand_id
1 'polypeptide(L)'
;MRQTIPVSAPTALVPLATLDDLKADLAITDASQDSRLNGILLEASSMALAFIGRAIMRADWRDLITVTPGQSPPSLVLGRWPIVAIKALSVAEVLWSADQLKSLNIDPDAGLIYPPDSNMTLWPPGKYVITYTAGYTAPGQSDPVTVPPDIQRAVRQVANSLWNSTGRDVLLKSETEQGVGSASWSSSAPGLGGMPQSSADLLIRYRRKGPR
;
A
#
# COMPACT_ATOMS: atom_id res chain seq x y z
N MET A 1 20.71 7.94 10.45
CA MET A 1 19.32 8.31 10.84
C MET A 1 18.52 8.63 9.58
N ARG A 2 17.24 8.23 9.48
CA ARG A 2 16.39 8.50 8.31
C ARG A 2 15.08 9.15 8.72
N GLN A 3 14.67 10.17 7.99
CA GLN A 3 13.36 10.82 8.13
C GLN A 3 12.67 10.88 6.77
N THR A 4 11.41 10.44 6.70
CA THR A 4 10.60 10.44 5.48
C THR A 4 9.44 11.41 5.63
N ILE A 5 9.28 12.32 4.69
CA ILE A 5 8.32 13.42 4.73
C ILE A 5 7.51 13.43 3.41
N PRO A 6 6.17 13.50 3.44
CA PRO A 6 5.40 13.71 2.22
C PRO A 6 5.65 15.11 1.66
N VAL A 7 5.82 15.23 0.34
CA VAL A 7 6.06 16.50 -0.35
C VAL A 7 4.75 17.14 -0.82
N SER A 8 3.75 16.32 -1.13
CA SER A 8 2.42 16.76 -1.56
C SER A 8 1.38 16.64 -0.44
N ALA A 9 0.28 17.38 -0.58
CA ALA A 9 -0.91 17.20 0.25
C ALA A 9 -1.43 15.74 0.18
N PRO A 10 -2.13 15.26 1.21
CA PRO A 10 -2.70 13.92 1.20
C PRO A 10 -3.65 13.74 0.00
N THR A 11 -3.40 12.72 -0.81
CA THR A 11 -4.29 12.33 -1.90
C THR A 11 -5.63 11.87 -1.33
N ALA A 12 -6.72 12.24 -2.00
CA ALA A 12 -8.05 11.71 -1.67
C ALA A 12 -8.05 10.18 -1.67
N LEU A 13 -8.92 9.57 -0.87
CA LEU A 13 -9.05 8.12 -0.84
C LEU A 13 -9.54 7.62 -2.20
N VAL A 14 -8.84 6.64 -2.77
CA VAL A 14 -9.18 6.01 -4.05
C VAL A 14 -9.45 4.52 -3.81
N PRO A 15 -10.42 3.92 -4.52
CA PRO A 15 -10.62 2.48 -4.50
C PRO A 15 -9.35 1.69 -4.85
N LEU A 16 -9.04 0.68 -4.04
CA LEU A 16 -7.88 -0.19 -4.23
C LEU A 16 -8.18 -1.44 -5.08
N ALA A 17 -9.43 -1.63 -5.48
CA ALA A 17 -9.90 -2.65 -6.42
C ALA A 17 -10.86 -1.98 -7.42
N THR A 18 -11.13 -2.62 -8.55
CA THR A 18 -12.07 -2.07 -9.54
C THR A 18 -13.52 -2.39 -9.15
N LEU A 19 -14.44 -1.52 -9.56
CA LEU A 19 -15.88 -1.76 -9.39
C LEU A 19 -16.34 -2.97 -10.21
N ASP A 20 -15.82 -3.11 -11.43
CA ASP A 20 -16.18 -4.21 -12.34
C ASP A 20 -15.81 -5.57 -11.74
N ASP A 21 -14.63 -5.70 -11.13
CA ASP A 21 -14.25 -6.94 -10.44
C ASP A 21 -15.17 -7.24 -9.25
N LEU A 22 -15.57 -6.22 -8.49
CA LEU A 22 -16.50 -6.41 -7.37
C LEU A 22 -17.89 -6.84 -7.86
N LYS A 23 -18.36 -6.25 -8.97
CA LYS A 23 -19.63 -6.63 -9.59
C LYS A 23 -19.60 -8.06 -10.11
N ALA A 24 -18.48 -8.47 -10.73
CA ALA A 24 -18.25 -9.86 -11.12
C ALA A 24 -18.28 -10.81 -9.91
N ASP A 25 -17.61 -10.46 -8.81
CA ASP A 25 -17.59 -11.25 -7.56
C ASP A 25 -19.00 -11.40 -6.94
N LEU A 26 -19.87 -10.40 -7.11
CA LEU A 26 -21.25 -10.38 -6.60
C LEU A 26 -22.30 -10.89 -7.60
N ALA A 27 -21.89 -11.26 -8.82
CA ALA A 27 -22.78 -11.58 -9.93
C ALA A 27 -23.83 -10.47 -10.25
N ILE A 28 -23.43 -9.20 -10.10
CA ILE A 28 -24.27 -8.02 -10.42
C ILE A 28 -23.93 -7.55 -11.83
N THR A 29 -24.94 -7.48 -12.71
CA THR A 29 -24.74 -7.09 -14.11
C THR A 29 -25.23 -5.68 -14.44
N ASP A 30 -26.11 -5.10 -13.62
CA ASP A 30 -26.66 -3.76 -13.83
C ASP A 30 -25.89 -2.67 -13.08
N ALA A 31 -26.19 -1.40 -13.38
CA ALA A 31 -25.55 -0.23 -12.78
C ALA A 31 -26.36 0.41 -11.63
N SER A 32 -27.46 -0.21 -11.20
CA SER A 32 -28.41 0.40 -10.25
C SER A 32 -27.82 0.60 -8.85
N GLN A 33 -26.84 -0.23 -8.48
CA GLN A 33 -26.17 -0.20 -7.17
C GLN A 33 -24.76 0.39 -7.22
N ASP A 34 -24.31 0.92 -8.36
CA ASP A 34 -22.90 1.34 -8.56
C ASP A 34 -22.46 2.42 -7.56
N SER A 35 -23.32 3.38 -7.25
CA SER A 35 -23.04 4.41 -6.24
C SER A 35 -22.78 3.80 -4.86
N ARG A 36 -23.63 2.83 -4.47
CA ARG A 36 -23.51 2.13 -3.18
C ARG A 36 -22.28 1.22 -3.14
N LEU A 37 -22.03 0.46 -4.21
CA LEU A 37 -20.87 -0.41 -4.34
C LEU A 37 -19.56 0.38 -4.28
N ASN A 38 -19.49 1.56 -4.91
CA ASN A 38 -18.35 2.47 -4.80
C ASN A 38 -18.13 2.94 -3.35
N GLY A 39 -19.20 3.28 -2.62
CA GLY A 39 -19.10 3.64 -1.20
C GLY A 39 -18.51 2.50 -0.35
N ILE A 40 -19.01 1.28 -0.53
CA ILE A 40 -18.50 0.09 0.17
C ILE A 40 -17.04 -0.20 -0.20
N LEU A 41 -16.68 -0.02 -1.47
CA LEU A 41 -15.32 -0.24 -1.96
C LEU A 41 -14.34 0.77 -1.37
N LEU A 42 -14.75 2.03 -1.20
CA LEU A 42 -13.99 3.05 -0.49
C LEU A 42 -13.82 2.70 0.99
N GLU A 43 -14.88 2.27 1.65
CA GLU A 43 -14.82 1.83 3.05
C GLU A 43 -13.86 0.64 3.23
N ALA A 44 -14.02 -0.41 2.42
CA ALA A 44 -13.13 -1.57 2.39
C ALA A 44 -11.66 -1.19 2.13
N SER A 45 -11.43 -0.25 1.21
CA SER A 45 -10.10 0.29 0.93
C SER A 45 -9.52 1.02 2.14
N SER A 46 -10.32 1.82 2.84
CA SER A 46 -9.90 2.51 4.07
C SER A 46 -9.50 1.52 5.17
N MET A 47 -10.27 0.44 5.34
CA MET A 47 -9.98 -0.63 6.31
C MET A 47 -8.66 -1.35 5.98
N ALA A 48 -8.44 -1.67 4.70
CA ALA A 48 -7.19 -2.28 4.24
C ALA A 48 -5.98 -1.37 4.49
N LEU A 49 -6.09 -0.07 4.19
CA LEU A 49 -5.03 0.91 4.45
C LEU A 49 -4.73 1.06 5.95
N ALA A 50 -5.77 1.10 6.78
CA ALA A 50 -5.64 1.15 8.24
C ALA A 50 -4.92 -0.09 8.78
N PHE A 51 -5.26 -1.28 8.27
CA PHE A 51 -4.59 -2.53 8.65
C PHE A 51 -3.12 -2.56 8.23
N ILE A 52 -2.81 -2.13 7.00
CA ILE A 52 -1.44 -2.04 6.49
C ILE A 52 -0.61 -1.03 7.30
N GLY A 53 -1.24 0.07 7.76
CA GLY A 53 -0.60 1.07 8.61
C GLY A 53 0.43 1.94 7.88
N ARG A 54 0.35 2.03 6.54
CA ARG A 54 1.15 2.94 5.72
C ARG A 54 0.38 3.40 4.49
N ALA A 55 0.68 4.61 4.02
CA ALA A 55 0.27 5.05 2.69
C ALA A 55 0.98 4.20 1.63
N ILE A 56 0.19 3.53 0.79
CA ILE A 56 0.68 2.70 -0.32
C ILE A 56 0.40 3.34 -1.68
N MET A 57 -0.44 4.38 -1.74
CA MET A 57 -0.75 5.11 -2.95
C MET A 57 0.44 5.95 -3.40
N ARG A 58 0.56 6.11 -4.72
CA ARG A 58 1.59 6.91 -5.36
C ARG A 58 1.54 8.35 -4.84
N ALA A 59 2.65 8.81 -4.28
CA ALA A 59 2.83 10.18 -3.82
C ALA A 59 4.30 10.59 -3.92
N ASP A 60 4.55 11.89 -3.80
CA ASP A 60 5.89 12.43 -3.72
C ASP A 60 6.38 12.44 -2.27
N TRP A 61 7.59 11.93 -2.08
CA TRP A 61 8.24 11.80 -0.79
C TRP A 61 9.61 12.43 -0.81
N ARG A 62 10.03 12.91 0.36
CA ARG A 62 11.37 13.40 0.63
C ARG A 62 11.96 12.63 1.79
N ASP A 63 13.07 11.96 1.54
CA ASP A 63 13.86 11.28 2.54
C ASP A 63 15.11 12.07 2.88
N LEU A 64 15.32 12.31 4.18
CA LEU A 64 16.57 12.83 4.72
C LEU A 64 17.30 11.67 5.37
N ILE A 65 18.45 11.30 4.81
CA ILE A 65 19.29 10.22 5.32
C ILE A 65 20.62 10.81 5.77
N THR A 66 20.95 10.61 7.04
CA THR A 66 22.26 10.96 7.61
C THR A 66 23.07 9.69 7.78
N VAL A 67 24.18 9.59 7.05
CA VAL A 67 25.20 8.56 7.20
C VAL A 67 26.30 9.12 8.09
N THR A 68 26.49 8.52 9.27
CA THR A 68 27.47 8.97 10.27
C THR A 68 28.90 8.65 9.80
N PRO A 69 29.91 9.48 10.13
CA PRO A 69 31.31 9.11 9.93
C PRO A 69 31.62 7.73 10.51
N GLY A 70 32.31 6.88 9.75
CA GLY A 70 32.58 5.48 10.10
C GLY A 70 31.49 4.48 9.66
N GLN A 71 30.35 4.96 9.16
CA GLN A 71 29.39 4.15 8.43
C GLN A 71 29.53 4.41 6.93
N SER A 72 29.59 3.35 6.14
CA SER A 72 29.60 3.42 4.69
C SER A 72 28.68 2.32 4.16
N PRO A 73 27.35 2.56 4.13
CA PRO A 73 26.42 1.54 3.74
C PRO A 73 26.55 1.26 2.23
N PRO A 74 26.38 0.00 1.80
CA PRO A 74 26.39 -0.37 0.38
C PRO A 74 25.15 0.12 -0.36
N SER A 75 24.08 0.50 0.35
CA SER A 75 22.84 1.01 -0.24
C SER A 75 22.16 2.00 0.70
N LEU A 76 21.53 3.03 0.14
CA LEU A 76 20.60 3.89 0.86
C LEU A 76 19.20 3.27 0.82
N VAL A 77 18.58 3.11 1.98
CA VAL A 77 17.24 2.52 2.11
C VAL A 77 16.20 3.64 2.22
N LEU A 78 15.32 3.74 1.23
CA LEU A 78 14.20 4.68 1.26
C LEU A 78 13.09 4.22 2.21
N GLY A 79 12.32 5.18 2.72
CA GLY A 79 11.21 4.95 3.64
C GLY A 79 9.93 4.47 2.95
N ARG A 80 9.82 4.65 1.63
CA ARG A 80 8.66 4.25 0.81
C ARG A 80 9.11 3.48 -0.43
N TRP A 81 8.30 2.48 -0.77
CA TRP A 81 8.47 1.58 -1.92
C TRP A 81 7.11 1.02 -2.31
N PRO A 82 6.88 0.70 -3.60
CA PRO A 82 7.86 0.69 -4.70
C PRO A 82 8.23 2.09 -5.20
N ILE A 83 9.46 2.26 -5.69
CA ILE A 83 9.96 3.51 -6.30
C ILE A 83 9.52 3.58 -7.76
N VAL A 84 8.94 4.71 -8.16
CA VAL A 84 8.53 4.96 -9.55
C VAL A 84 9.59 5.82 -10.26
N ALA A 85 10.06 6.88 -9.61
CA ALA A 85 11.06 7.77 -10.17
C ALA A 85 11.79 8.54 -9.06
N ILE A 86 13.10 8.78 -9.24
CA ILE A 86 13.86 9.73 -8.43
C ILE A 86 13.82 11.09 -9.11
N LYS A 87 13.33 12.11 -8.41
CA LYS A 87 13.20 13.48 -8.92
C LYS A 87 14.44 14.33 -8.64
N ALA A 88 15.01 14.17 -7.45
CA ALA A 88 16.18 14.93 -7.02
C ALA A 88 16.96 14.15 -5.97
N LEU A 89 18.28 14.24 -6.03
CA LEU A 89 19.20 13.77 -4.98
C LEU A 89 20.19 14.90 -4.71
N SER A 90 20.33 15.28 -3.45
CA SER A 90 21.43 16.13 -3.01
C SER A 90 22.28 15.42 -1.97
N VAL A 91 23.60 15.60 -2.10
CA VAL A 91 24.61 15.02 -1.22
C VAL A 91 25.44 16.16 -0.67
N ALA A 92 25.48 16.30 0.66
CA ALA A 92 26.18 17.40 1.33
C ALA A 92 25.82 18.78 0.73
N GLU A 93 24.52 19.01 0.49
CA GLU A 93 23.96 20.24 -0.08
C GLU A 93 24.26 20.49 -1.57
N VAL A 94 25.01 19.60 -2.23
CA VAL A 94 25.24 19.64 -3.68
C VAL A 94 24.15 18.83 -4.38
N LEU A 95 23.38 19.48 -5.24
CA LEU A 95 22.35 18.84 -6.07
C LEU A 95 23.00 18.09 -7.23
N TRP A 96 22.60 16.84 -7.44
CA TRP A 96 23.07 16.03 -8.56
C TRP A 96 22.39 16.43 -9.87
N SER A 97 23.11 16.31 -10.98
CA SER A 97 22.57 16.55 -12.31
C SER A 97 21.63 15.43 -12.77
N ALA A 98 20.80 15.70 -13.78
CA ALA A 98 19.89 14.70 -14.34
C ALA A 98 20.63 13.47 -14.90
N ASP A 99 21.83 13.64 -15.43
CA ASP A 99 22.62 12.52 -15.98
C ASP A 99 23.24 11.68 -14.86
N GLN A 100 23.65 12.30 -13.76
CA GLN A 100 24.08 11.57 -12.56
C GLN A 100 22.93 10.75 -11.97
N LEU A 101 21.71 11.30 -11.94
CA LEU A 101 20.52 10.57 -11.48
C LEU A 101 20.21 9.34 -12.35
N LYS A 102 20.36 9.45 -13.68
CA LYS A 102 20.14 8.31 -14.60
C LYS A 102 21.18 7.19 -14.43
N SER A 103 22.38 7.53 -13.96
CA SER A 103 23.44 6.55 -13.68
C SER A 103 23.26 5.80 -12.36
N LEU A 104 22.26 6.16 -11.56
CA LEU A 104 21.98 5.46 -10.30
C LEU A 104 21.40 4.08 -10.57
N ASN A 105 21.99 3.08 -9.92
CA ASN A 105 21.41 1.75 -9.86
C ASN A 105 20.39 1.69 -8.70
N ILE A 106 19.15 1.36 -9.02
CA ILE A 106 18.03 1.35 -8.08
C ILE A 106 17.34 -0.01 -8.07
N ASP A 107 17.02 -0.49 -6.87
CA ASP A 107 16.03 -1.56 -6.68
C ASP A 107 14.71 -0.91 -6.29
N PRO A 108 13.77 -0.74 -7.24
CA PRO A 108 12.52 -0.05 -7.00
C PRO A 108 11.61 -0.80 -6.03
N ASP A 109 11.65 -2.13 -6.00
CA ASP A 109 10.75 -2.95 -5.17
C ASP A 109 11.20 -2.99 -3.71
N ALA A 110 12.51 -3.05 -3.48
CA ALA A 110 13.09 -3.01 -2.13
C ALA A 110 13.28 -1.57 -1.60
N GLY A 111 13.18 -0.57 -2.47
CA GLY A 111 13.43 0.83 -2.10
C GLY A 111 14.90 1.12 -1.84
N LEU A 112 15.81 0.47 -2.55
CA LEU A 112 17.26 0.61 -2.36
C LEU A 112 17.87 1.45 -3.47
N ILE A 113 18.79 2.33 -3.10
CA ILE A 113 19.62 3.08 -4.04
C ILE A 113 21.07 2.66 -3.81
N TYR A 114 21.69 2.11 -4.85
CA TYR A 114 23.09 1.74 -4.86
C TYR A 114 23.94 2.93 -5.34
N PRO A 115 25.18 3.04 -4.85
CA PRO A 115 26.11 4.05 -5.36
C PRO A 115 26.37 3.80 -6.87
N PRO A 116 26.66 4.85 -7.66
CA PRO A 116 26.90 4.69 -9.09
C PRO A 116 28.20 3.90 -9.33
N ASP A 117 28.11 2.93 -10.26
CA ASP A 117 29.14 1.91 -10.53
C ASP A 117 30.52 2.49 -10.92
N SER A 118 30.61 3.75 -11.31
CA SER A 118 31.82 4.30 -11.94
C SER A 118 32.98 4.57 -10.98
N ASN A 119 32.76 4.79 -9.68
CA ASN A 119 33.84 5.17 -8.74
C ASN A 119 33.53 4.95 -7.24
N MET A 120 32.36 4.39 -6.90
CA MET A 120 31.88 4.40 -5.52
C MET A 120 31.26 3.05 -5.16
N THR A 121 31.93 2.27 -4.30
CA THR A 121 31.42 0.97 -3.83
C THR A 121 30.48 1.13 -2.63
N LEU A 122 30.64 2.20 -1.85
CA LEU A 122 29.85 2.49 -0.65
C LEU A 122 29.45 3.96 -0.63
N TRP A 123 28.31 4.27 -0.03
CA TRP A 123 27.90 5.65 0.18
C TRP A 123 28.81 6.34 1.22
N PRO A 124 29.42 7.50 0.90
CA PRO A 124 30.26 8.22 1.84
C PRO A 124 29.43 8.76 3.02
N PRO A 125 30.06 9.06 4.16
CA PRO A 125 29.37 9.73 5.25
C PRO A 125 28.90 11.12 4.80
N GLY A 126 27.70 11.49 5.20
CA GLY A 126 27.08 12.73 4.74
C GLY A 126 25.57 12.81 4.96
N LYS A 127 25.02 13.96 4.60
CA LYS A 127 23.57 14.20 4.56
C LYS A 127 23.08 14.04 3.13
N TYR A 128 22.09 13.18 2.96
CA TYR A 128 21.44 12.87 1.70
C TYR A 128 20.00 13.36 1.77
N VAL A 129 19.59 14.17 0.79
CA VAL A 129 18.19 14.56 0.63
C VAL A 129 17.70 14.03 -0.70
N ILE A 130 16.78 13.08 -0.66
CA ILE A 130 16.27 12.39 -1.84
C ILE A 130 14.79 12.75 -1.98
N THR A 131 14.41 13.31 -3.12
CA THR A 131 13.01 13.53 -3.48
C THR A 131 12.64 12.53 -4.58
N TYR A 132 11.59 11.76 -4.35
CA TYR A 132 11.20 10.63 -5.20
C TYR A 132 9.70 10.42 -5.19
N THR A 133 9.19 9.80 -6.24
CA THR A 133 7.81 9.34 -6.32
C THR A 133 7.77 7.85 -6.00
N ALA A 134 6.95 7.45 -5.03
CA ALA A 134 6.82 6.07 -4.62
C ALA A 134 5.37 5.71 -4.29
N GLY A 135 5.04 4.43 -4.49
CA GLY A 135 3.73 3.86 -4.24
C GLY A 135 3.04 3.33 -5.51
N TYR A 136 1.90 2.72 -5.31
CA TYR A 136 1.09 2.09 -6.34
C TYR A 136 0.03 3.02 -6.89
N THR A 137 -0.36 2.79 -8.13
CA THR A 137 -1.52 3.42 -8.76
C THR A 137 -2.76 2.58 -8.58
N ALA A 138 -3.91 3.26 -8.54
CA ALA A 138 -5.19 2.60 -8.50
C ALA A 138 -5.35 1.64 -9.71
N PRO A 139 -6.01 0.50 -9.51
CA PRO A 139 -6.25 -0.44 -10.59
C PRO A 139 -7.12 0.18 -11.69
N GLY A 140 -6.86 -0.20 -12.94
CA GLY A 140 -7.52 0.35 -14.13
C GLY A 140 -6.82 1.58 -14.74
N GLN A 141 -5.78 2.12 -14.10
CA GLN A 141 -4.88 3.08 -14.73
C GLN A 141 -3.82 2.36 -15.58
N SER A 142 -3.40 2.96 -16.69
CA SER A 142 -2.39 2.41 -17.62
C SER A 142 -0.95 2.53 -17.08
N ASP A 143 -0.77 2.21 -15.81
CA ASP A 143 0.47 2.38 -15.09
C ASP A 143 1.12 1.02 -14.78
N PRO A 144 2.45 0.88 -14.96
CA PRO A 144 3.15 -0.39 -14.75
C PRO A 144 3.21 -0.80 -13.27
N VAL A 145 3.13 0.16 -12.33
CA VAL A 145 3.21 -0.08 -10.88
C VAL A 145 1.83 0.09 -10.25
N THR A 146 0.94 -0.85 -10.55
CA THR A 146 -0.44 -0.90 -10.06
C THR A 146 -0.52 -1.66 -8.72
N VAL A 147 -1.56 -1.38 -7.92
CA VAL A 147 -1.83 -2.11 -6.66
C VAL A 147 -1.73 -3.63 -6.87
N PRO A 148 -0.95 -4.35 -6.05
CA PRO A 148 -0.79 -5.80 -6.20
C PRO A 148 -2.13 -6.54 -6.15
N PRO A 149 -2.33 -7.59 -6.98
CA PRO A 149 -3.59 -8.36 -7.03
C PRO A 149 -4.05 -8.88 -5.66
N ASP A 150 -3.09 -9.17 -4.78
CA ASP A 150 -3.34 -9.58 -3.41
C ASP A 150 -4.08 -8.54 -2.57
N ILE A 151 -3.69 -7.26 -2.68
CA ILE A 151 -4.35 -6.15 -1.99
C ILE A 151 -5.73 -5.95 -2.60
N GLN A 152 -5.84 -6.03 -3.94
CA GLN A 152 -7.14 -5.91 -4.61
C GLN A 152 -8.10 -7.00 -4.13
N ARG A 153 -7.65 -8.26 -4.08
CA ARG A 153 -8.44 -9.41 -3.60
C ARG A 153 -8.85 -9.25 -2.15
N ALA A 154 -7.94 -8.81 -1.28
CA ALA A 154 -8.26 -8.55 0.12
C ALA A 154 -9.36 -7.49 0.25
N VAL A 155 -9.25 -6.38 -0.49
CA VAL A 155 -10.25 -5.30 -0.50
C VAL A 155 -11.61 -5.79 -1.01
N ARG A 156 -11.65 -6.60 -2.08
CA ARG A 156 -12.90 -7.18 -2.58
C ARG A 156 -13.54 -8.13 -1.57
N GLN A 157 -12.76 -8.93 -0.84
CA GLN A 157 -13.29 -9.79 0.22
C GLN A 157 -13.92 -8.98 1.36
N VAL A 158 -13.28 -7.87 1.77
CA VAL A 158 -13.87 -6.96 2.76
C VAL A 158 -15.15 -6.33 2.22
N ALA A 159 -15.13 -5.82 0.98
CA ALA A 159 -16.29 -5.21 0.35
C ALA A 159 -17.47 -6.19 0.23
N ASN A 160 -17.21 -7.44 -0.16
CA ASN A 160 -18.21 -8.50 -0.24
C ASN A 160 -18.78 -8.84 1.16
N SER A 161 -17.94 -8.85 2.20
CA SER A 161 -18.40 -9.01 3.58
C SER A 161 -19.32 -7.86 4.02
N LEU A 162 -18.94 -6.61 3.73
CA LEU A 162 -19.73 -5.42 4.06
C LEU A 162 -21.07 -5.43 3.32
N TRP A 163 -21.07 -5.73 2.03
CA TRP A 163 -22.29 -5.88 1.22
C TRP A 163 -23.25 -6.89 1.85
N ASN A 164 -22.76 -8.09 2.15
CA ASN A 164 -23.58 -9.16 2.71
C ASN A 164 -23.99 -8.93 4.17
N SER A 165 -23.30 -8.06 4.92
CA SER A 165 -23.74 -7.64 6.26
C SER A 165 -24.86 -6.60 6.23
N THR A 166 -25.05 -5.91 5.10
CA THR A 166 -26.06 -4.87 5.01
C THR A 166 -27.45 -5.52 4.95
N GLY A 167 -28.26 -5.33 5.99
CA GLY A 167 -29.60 -5.91 6.10
C GLY A 167 -29.67 -7.20 6.92
N ARG A 168 -28.55 -7.67 7.51
CA ARG A 168 -28.61 -8.72 8.54
C ARG A 168 -28.96 -8.09 9.89
N ASP A 169 -29.85 -8.76 10.62
CA ASP A 169 -30.11 -8.44 12.01
C ASP A 169 -28.97 -8.98 12.88
N VAL A 170 -28.19 -8.09 13.50
CA VAL A 170 -27.00 -8.41 14.32
C VAL A 170 -27.39 -9.17 15.60
N LEU A 171 -28.68 -9.18 15.96
CA LEU A 171 -29.21 -9.89 17.13
C LEU A 171 -29.60 -11.35 16.83
N LEU A 172 -29.63 -11.78 15.56
CA LEU A 172 -29.99 -13.15 15.20
C LEU A 172 -28.78 -14.09 15.35
N LYS A 173 -28.54 -14.59 16.57
CA LYS A 173 -27.35 -15.40 16.92
C LYS A 173 -27.46 -16.90 16.64
N SER A 174 -28.65 -17.42 16.41
CA SER A 174 -28.85 -18.81 15.99
C SER A 174 -30.27 -19.00 15.48
N GLU A 175 -30.41 -19.33 14.21
CA GLU A 175 -31.63 -19.96 13.71
C GLU A 175 -31.35 -21.47 13.67
N THR A 176 -32.06 -22.23 14.50
CA THR A 176 -31.98 -23.69 14.49
C THR A 176 -33.26 -24.19 13.84
N GLU A 177 -33.26 -24.36 12.51
CA GLU A 177 -34.30 -25.14 11.87
C GLU A 177 -34.01 -26.63 12.15
N GLN A 178 -34.95 -27.33 12.78
CA GLN A 178 -34.85 -28.78 12.95
C GLN A 178 -34.86 -29.45 11.55
N GLY A 179 -33.69 -29.76 11.01
CA GLY A 179 -33.59 -30.83 10.01
C GLY A 179 -32.61 -30.68 8.86
N VAL A 180 -32.06 -29.50 8.52
CA VAL A 180 -31.13 -29.40 7.37
C VAL A 180 -30.11 -28.28 7.55
N GLY A 181 -28.85 -28.64 7.81
CA GLY A 181 -27.68 -27.74 7.65
C GLY A 181 -27.29 -26.92 8.87
N SER A 182 -26.05 -27.08 9.33
CA SER A 182 -25.40 -26.15 10.26
C SER A 182 -24.63 -25.11 9.45
N ALA A 183 -24.97 -23.83 9.60
CA ALA A 183 -24.16 -22.72 9.13
C ALA A 183 -23.45 -22.07 10.33
N SER A 184 -22.15 -22.35 10.49
CA SER A 184 -21.31 -21.68 11.48
C SER A 184 -20.64 -20.45 10.85
N TRP A 185 -20.95 -19.25 11.35
CA TRP A 185 -20.30 -18.01 10.93
C TRP A 185 -19.04 -17.80 11.77
N SER A 186 -17.86 -17.73 11.13
CA SER A 186 -16.62 -17.38 11.83
C SER A 186 -16.70 -15.93 12.32
N SER A 187 -16.62 -15.71 13.63
CA SER A 187 -16.48 -14.36 14.19
C SER A 187 -15.12 -13.78 13.82
N SER A 188 -15.08 -12.57 13.28
CA SER A 188 -13.82 -11.85 13.03
C SER A 188 -12.97 -11.79 14.31
N ALA A 189 -11.68 -12.09 14.20
CA ALA A 189 -10.79 -12.11 15.35
C ALA A 189 -10.69 -10.72 16.02
N PRO A 190 -10.55 -10.65 17.35
CA PRO A 190 -10.37 -9.38 18.07
C PRO A 190 -9.16 -8.60 17.51
N GLY A 191 -9.36 -7.31 17.19
CA GLY A 191 -8.30 -6.43 16.67
C GLY A 191 -8.24 -6.28 15.15
N LEU A 192 -9.11 -6.95 14.39
CA LEU A 192 -9.20 -6.78 12.92
C LEU A 192 -10.17 -5.70 12.45
N GLY A 193 -10.85 -5.00 13.37
CA GLY A 193 -11.77 -3.91 13.03
C GLY A 193 -12.93 -4.32 12.13
N GLY A 194 -13.38 -5.58 12.19
CA GLY A 194 -14.46 -6.10 11.34
C GLY A 194 -13.99 -6.74 10.02
N MET A 195 -12.70 -6.72 9.70
CA MET A 195 -12.15 -7.36 8.51
C MET A 195 -12.16 -8.90 8.61
N PRO A 196 -12.47 -9.64 7.52
CA PRO A 196 -12.29 -11.08 7.46
C PRO A 196 -10.82 -11.52 7.64
N GLN A 197 -10.59 -12.63 8.35
CA GLN A 197 -9.23 -13.16 8.61
C GLN A 197 -8.47 -13.45 7.31
N SER A 198 -9.12 -14.02 6.30
CA SER A 198 -8.51 -14.32 5.00
C SER A 198 -7.96 -13.07 4.29
N SER A 199 -8.63 -11.93 4.46
CA SER A 199 -8.16 -10.64 3.93
C SER A 199 -6.95 -10.14 4.72
N ALA A 200 -6.96 -10.30 6.04
CA ALA A 200 -5.84 -9.93 6.91
C ALA A 200 -4.57 -10.76 6.58
N ASP A 201 -4.71 -12.06 6.32
CA ASP A 201 -3.61 -12.95 5.97
C ASP A 201 -2.94 -12.54 4.65
N LEU A 202 -3.72 -12.07 3.67
CA LEU A 202 -3.18 -11.52 2.42
C LEU A 202 -2.42 -10.21 2.63
N LEU A 203 -2.84 -9.40 3.60
CA LEU A 203 -2.28 -8.07 3.86
C LEU A 203 -1.09 -8.07 4.82
N ILE A 204 -0.87 -9.15 5.58
CA ILE A 204 0.14 -9.19 6.66
C ILE A 204 1.57 -8.89 6.16
N ARG A 205 1.89 -9.31 4.92
CA ARG A 205 3.19 -9.05 4.27
C ARG A 205 3.44 -7.58 3.95
N TYR A 206 2.38 -6.79 3.79
CA TYR A 206 2.45 -5.37 3.45
C TYR A 206 2.43 -4.46 4.67
N ARG A 207 2.15 -5.02 5.85
CA ARG A 207 2.09 -4.30 7.11
C ARG A 207 3.42 -3.64 7.40
N ARG A 208 3.37 -2.38 7.83
CA ARG A 208 4.57 -1.70 8.34
C ARG A 208 5.11 -2.50 9.53
N LYS A 209 6.27 -3.14 9.37
CA LYS A 209 7.03 -3.63 10.52
C LYS A 209 7.40 -2.40 11.34
N GLY A 210 6.88 -2.32 12.57
CA GLY A 210 7.24 -1.25 13.50
C GLY A 210 8.76 -1.21 13.72
N PRO A 211 9.31 -0.12 14.26
CA PRO A 211 10.72 -0.09 14.64
C PRO A 211 10.98 -1.27 15.59
N ARG A 212 11.90 -2.15 15.20
CA ARG A 212 12.59 -3.04 16.14
C ARG A 212 13.77 -2.27 16.71
#